data_AF-A0A536U3V6-F1
#
_entry.id   AF-A0A536U3V6-F1
#
_cell.length_a   1.000
_cell.length_b   1.000
_cell.length_c   1.000
_cell.angle_alpha   90.00
_cell.angle_beta   90.00
_cell.angle_gamma   90.00
#
_symmetry.space_group_name_H-M   'P 1'
#
loop_
_entity.id
_entity.type
_entity.pdbx_description
1 polymer ?
#
loop_
_entity_poly.entity_id
_entity_poly.type
_entity_poly.pdbx_seq_one_letter_code
_entity_poly.pdbx_strand_id
1 'polypeptide(L)' 'MKDLSEQRLSSKLVYDGKLLKVRSDTVRLPDGGTAEREFVEHPGAVAVIALTDAGELVMERQYRYPLGRDMIEIP' A
#
# COMPACT_ATOMS: atom_id res chain seq x y z
N MET A 1 0.39 -14.68 -24.24
CA MET A 1 -0.43 -14.69 -23.01
C MET A 1 -1.61 -13.75 -23.20
N LYS A 2 -2.74 -13.99 -22.53
CA LYS A 2 -3.90 -13.09 -22.57
C LYS A 2 -3.55 -11.79 -21.82
N ASP A 3 -3.94 -10.64 -22.36
CA ASP A 3 -3.83 -9.36 -21.66
C ASP A 3 -4.89 -9.29 -20.54
N LEU A 4 -4.44 -8.97 -19.33
CA LEU A 4 -5.26 -8.89 -18.13
C LEU A 4 -5.37 -7.44 -17.61
N SER A 5 -4.87 -6.47 -18.37
CA SER A 5 -4.87 -5.06 -17.97
C SER A 5 -6.30 -4.52 -17.86
N GLU A 6 -6.57 -3.81 -16.77
CA GLU A 6 -7.81 -3.06 -16.57
C GLU A 6 -7.60 -1.61 -17.00
N GLN A 7 -8.61 -0.99 -17.63
CA GLN A 7 -8.55 0.41 -18.02
C GLN A 7 -9.37 1.25 -17.03
N ARG A 8 -8.74 2.20 -16.35
CA ARG A 8 -9.46 3.17 -15.50
C ARG A 8 -10.35 4.06 -16.36
N LEU A 9 -11.64 4.08 -16.07
CA LEU A 9 -12.66 4.91 -16.75
C LEU A 9 -12.94 6.20 -15.98
N SER A 10 -13.04 6.11 -14.66
CA SER A 10 -13.28 7.24 -13.77
C SER A 10 -12.60 7.02 -12.44
N SER A 11 -12.50 8.08 -11.64
CA SER A 11 -11.79 8.02 -10.37
C SER A 11 -12.34 9.07 -9.41
N LYS A 12 -12.63 8.67 -8.17
CA LYS A 12 -13.18 9.54 -7.13
C LYS A 12 -12.39 9.39 -5.85
N LEU A 13 -12.06 10.52 -5.22
CA LEU A 13 -11.59 10.53 -3.83
C LEU A 13 -12.81 10.36 -2.92
N VAL A 14 -12.87 9.25 -2.19
CA VAL A 14 -14.00 8.92 -1.30
C VAL A 14 -13.69 9.22 0.17
N TYR A 15 -12.41 9.38 0.51
CA TYR A 15 -11.95 9.85 1.82
C TYR A 15 -10.63 10.61 1.68
N ASP A 16 -10.52 11.75 2.37
CA ASP A 16 -9.33 12.60 2.42
C ASP A 16 -8.97 12.93 3.87
N GLY A 17 -8.21 12.04 4.49
CA GLY A 17 -7.70 12.21 5.85
C GLY A 17 -6.35 12.92 5.88
N LYS A 18 -5.81 13.09 7.09
CA LYS A 18 -4.48 13.72 7.27
C LYS A 18 -3.34 12.96 6.57
N LEU A 19 -3.41 11.63 6.54
CA LEU A 19 -2.42 10.75 5.92
C LEU A 19 -3.07 9.87 4.84
N LEU A 20 -4.17 9.21 5.18
CA LEU A 20 -4.83 8.26 4.29
C LEU A 20 -5.76 8.97 3.32
N LYS A 21 -5.58 8.69 2.04
CA LYS A 21 -6.49 9.06 0.95
C LYS A 21 -7.04 7.78 0.33
N VAL A 22 -8.35 7.66 0.23
CA VAL A 22 -9.00 6.48 -0.36
C VAL A 22 -9.64 6.88 -1.67
N ARG A 23 -9.31 6.15 -2.74
CA ARG A 23 -9.97 6.29 -4.05
C ARG A 23 -10.92 5.14 -4.29
N SER A 24 -11.98 5.43 -5.04
CA SER A 24 -12.82 4.45 -5.71
C SER A 24 -12.79 4.75 -7.22
N ASP A 25 -12.26 3.81 -7.98
CA ASP A 25 -12.11 3.89 -9.44
C ASP A 25 -13.13 2.96 -10.11
N THR A 26 -13.80 3.46 -11.15
CA THR A 26 -14.52 2.59 -12.10
C THR A 26 -13.53 2.15 -13.17
N VAL A 27 -13.42 0.85 -13.39
CA VAL A 27 -12.51 0.24 -14.37
C VAL A 27 -13.27 -0.58 -15.41
N ARG A 28 -12.73 -0.66 -16.62
CA ARG A 28 -13.13 -1.63 -17.65
C ARG A 28 -12.26 -2.87 -17.53
N LEU A 29 -12.91 -4.03 -17.45
CA LEU A 29 -12.30 -5.35 -17.40
C LEU A 29 -11.92 -5.86 -18.80
N PRO A 30 -11.03 -6.87 -18.91
CA PRO A 30 -10.63 -7.43 -20.19
C PRO A 30 -11.77 -8.05 -21.02
N ASP A 31 -12.89 -8.41 -20.39
CA ASP A 31 -14.10 -8.92 -21.07
C ASP A 31 -15.06 -7.81 -21.51
N GLY A 32 -14.71 -6.54 -21.30
CA GLY A 32 -15.52 -5.37 -21.62
C GLY A 32 -16.49 -4.95 -20.51
N GLY A 33 -16.64 -5.75 -19.45
CA GLY A 33 -17.42 -5.41 -18.27
C GLY A 33 -16.82 -4.24 -17.48
N THR A 34 -17.56 -3.75 -16.49
CA THR A 34 -17.11 -2.69 -15.59
C THR A 34 -17.15 -3.14 -14.13
N ALA A 35 -16.20 -2.66 -13.33
CA ALA A 35 -16.14 -2.93 -11.89
C ALA A 35 -15.63 -1.72 -11.11
N GLU A 36 -15.78 -1.76 -9.78
CA GLU A 36 -15.18 -0.78 -8.87
C GLU A 36 -13.88 -1.33 -8.24
N ARG A 37 -12.92 -0.44 -7.99
CA ARG A 37 -11.67 -0.71 -7.28
C ARG A 37 -11.48 0.35 -6.21
N GLU A 38 -11.47 -0.07 -4.96
CA GLU A 38 -11.15 0.81 -3.83
C GLU A 38 -9.72 0.55 -3.34
N PHE A 39 -8.95 1.62 -3.14
CA PHE A 39 -7.58 1.51 -2.65
C PHE A 39 -7.15 2.76 -1.89
N VAL A 40 -6.16 2.58 -1.01
CA VAL A 40 -5.48 3.67 -0.31
C VAL A 40 -4.32 4.16 -1.17
N GLU A 41 -4.28 5.47 -1.44
CA GLU A 41 -3.07 6.09 -2.03
C GLU A 41 -1.96 6.10 -0.97
N HIS A 42 -0.84 5.45 -1.29
CA HIS A 42 0.34 5.44 -0.43
C HIS A 42 1.51 6.10 -1.17
N PRO A 43 2.29 7.01 -0.55
CA PRO A 43 3.44 7.67 -1.19
C PRO A 43 4.63 6.74 -1.46
N GLY A 44 4.47 5.42 -1.32
CA GLY A 44 5.56 4.45 -1.20
C GLY A 44 6.25 4.48 0.18
N ALA A 45 7.15 3.53 0.38
CA ALA A 45 8.00 3.41 1.57
C ALA A 45 9.34 2.78 1.15
N VAL A 46 10.35 2.94 2.01
CA VAL A 46 11.64 2.25 1.91
C VAL A 46 11.83 1.47 3.21
N ALA A 47 12.54 0.36 3.13
CA ALA A 47 12.99 -0.39 4.29
C ALA A 47 14.49 -0.68 4.16
N VAL A 48 15.21 -0.71 5.28
CA VAL A 48 16.67 -0.81 5.32
C VAL A 48 17.10 -2.07 6.06
N ILE A 49 17.90 -2.91 5.40
CA ILE A 49 18.64 -3.98 6.06
C ILE A 49 20.02 -3.45 6.43
N ALA A 50 20.19 -3.02 7.68
CA ALA A 50 21.47 -2.52 8.19
C ALA A 50 22.21 -3.64 8.94
N LEU A 51 23.37 -4.04 8.41
CA LEU A 51 24.25 -5.06 8.98
C LEU A 51 25.46 -4.40 9.64
N THR A 52 25.75 -4.77 10.89
CA THR A 52 26.97 -4.33 11.59
C THR A 52 28.19 -5.14 11.16
N ASP A 53 29.40 -4.66 11.45
CA ASP A 53 30.64 -5.41 11.19
C ASP A 53 30.70 -6.77 11.94
N ALA A 54 29.92 -6.91 13.01
CA ALA A 54 29.77 -8.16 13.76
C ALA A 54 28.74 -9.14 13.15
N GLY A 55 28.06 -8.74 12.06
CA GLY A 55 27.04 -9.56 11.39
C GLY A 55 25.66 -9.50 12.04
N GLU A 56 25.38 -8.47 12.83
CA GLU A 56 24.08 -8.28 13.50
C GLU A 56 23.19 -7.32 12.70
N LEU A 57 21.87 -7.53 12.76
CA LEU A 57 20.90 -6.61 12.15
C LEU A 57 20.47 -5.53 13.13
N VAL A 58 20.46 -4.28 12.66
CA VAL A 58 19.83 -3.18 13.38
C VAL A 58 18.32 -3.27 13.20
N MET A 59 17.60 -3.34 14.32
CA MET A 59 16.15 -3.47 14.36
C MET A 59 15.55 -2.37 15.25
N GLU A 60 14.34 -1.95 14.94
CA GLU A 60 13.53 -1.06 15.77
C GLU A 60 12.54 -1.87 16.61
N ARG A 61 12.19 -1.35 17.79
CA ARG A 61 10.99 -1.77 18.52
C ARG A 61 10.00 -0.61 18.50
N GLN A 62 8.95 -0.75 17.71
CA GLN A 62 7.96 0.31 17.50
C GLN A 62 6.56 -0.16 17.85
N TYR A 63 5.80 0.66 18.59
CA TYR A 63 4.38 0.41 18.83
C TYR A 63 3.57 0.75 17.59
N ARG A 64 2.84 -0.22 17.05
CA ARG A 64 1.92 -0.03 15.92
C ARG A 64 0.49 0.04 16.44
N TYR A 65 -0.03 1.26 16.61
CA TYR A 65 -1.40 1.49 17.08
C TYR A 65 -2.47 0.69 16.30
N PRO A 66 -2.42 0.56 14.95
CA PRO A 66 -3.39 -0.26 14.21
C PRO A 66 -3.40 -1.75 14.61
N LEU A 67 -2.33 -2.24 15.22
CA LEU A 67 -2.17 -3.63 15.68
C LEU A 67 -2.19 -3.76 17.20
N GLY A 68 -2.25 -2.65 17.93
CA GLY A 68 -2.35 -2.62 19.39
C GLY A 68 -1.13 -3.16 20.15
N ARG A 69 0.02 -3.32 19.50
CA ARG A 69 1.22 -3.96 20.10
C ARG A 69 2.53 -3.39 19.59
N ASP A 70 3.59 -3.68 20.32
CA ASP A 70 4.97 -3.49 19.86
C ASP A 70 5.32 -4.50 18.77
N MET A 71 6.07 -4.05 17.78
CA MET A 71 6.66 -4.87 16.74
C MET A 71 8.16 -4.66 16.67
N ILE A 72 8.87 -5.73 16.33
CA ILE A 72 10.28 -5.66 15.95
C ILE A 72 10.32 -5.55 14.43
N GLU A 73 10.86 -4.44 13.93
CA GLU A 73 10.81 -4.06 12.52
C GLU A 73 12.19 -3.61 12.04
N ILE A 74 12.41 -3.66 10.73
CA ILE A 74 13.54 -2.97 10.11
C ILE A 74 13.16 -1.50 9.91
N PRO A 75 14.12 -0.56 10.00
CA PRO A 75 13.88 0.85 9.70
C PRO A 75 13.30 1.06 8.30
#